data_AF-A0A355GZY1-F1
#
_entry.id   AF-A0A355GZY1-F1
#
_cell.length_a   1.000
_cell.length_b   1.000
_cell.length_c   1.000
_cell.angle_alpha   90.00
_cell.angle_beta   90.00
_cell.angle_gamma   90.00
#
_symmetry.space_group_name_H-M   'P 1'
#
loop_
_entity.id
_entity.type
_entity.pdbx_description
1 polymer ?
#
loop_
_entity_poly.entity_id
_entity_poly.type
_entity_poly.pdbx_seq_one_letter_code
_entity_poly.pdbx_strand_id
1 'polypeptide(L)'
;MWRGLAEKYGLKADYFGGHSLGEFTALVAAGVMPFADTVQIVRTRGKLMQEAVAVGVGSMAAVISDGIDVAALKTALADLSLDVANINSANQVVISGQAAALPEAEKRCKELFAAPKTCRFVQLNVSAPFHSRFMEKIEAPFAETLRKFSPSFNGANASRVTSNYSGSFHAADIDAVIGNLVSQLSHSVLWRENMQTLAAVAFQVYEIGPGRPLRDFFKTVGVACESITSLTTAEKALAKA
;
A
#
# COMPACT_ATOMS: atom_id res chain seq x y z
N MET A 1 1.80 -10.83 -14.85
CA MET A 1 3.27 -10.91 -14.80
C MET A 1 3.74 -12.06 -13.92
N TRP A 2 3.51 -12.04 -12.59
CA TRP A 2 3.92 -13.12 -11.67
C TRP A 2 3.61 -14.54 -12.16
N ARG A 3 2.34 -14.85 -12.49
CA ARG A 3 1.94 -16.20 -12.95
C ARG A 3 2.76 -16.71 -14.15
N GLY A 4 2.98 -15.84 -15.14
CA GLY A 4 3.80 -16.18 -16.31
C GLY A 4 5.28 -16.36 -15.97
N LEU A 5 5.82 -15.62 -15.00
CA LEU A 5 7.18 -15.82 -14.50
C LEU A 5 7.30 -17.14 -13.71
N ALA A 6 6.34 -17.42 -12.84
CA ALA A 6 6.29 -18.65 -12.06
C ALA A 6 6.18 -19.89 -12.96
N GLU A 7 5.35 -19.83 -14.00
CA GLU A 7 5.23 -20.89 -15.00
C GLU A 7 6.50 -21.05 -15.83
N LYS A 8 7.05 -19.97 -16.38
CA LYS A 8 8.21 -20.02 -17.28
C LYS A 8 9.50 -20.46 -16.58
N TYR A 9 9.71 -20.00 -15.35
CA TYR A 9 10.98 -20.21 -14.61
C TYR A 9 10.83 -21.14 -13.40
N GLY A 10 9.64 -21.74 -13.19
CA GLY A 10 9.39 -22.62 -12.05
C GLY A 10 9.46 -21.92 -10.69
N LEU A 11 9.26 -20.60 -10.63
CA LEU A 11 9.40 -19.84 -9.38
C LEU A 11 8.31 -20.21 -8.38
N LYS A 12 8.73 -20.33 -7.12
CA LYS A 12 7.84 -20.42 -5.97
C LYS A 12 8.24 -19.33 -4.97
N ALA A 13 7.30 -18.48 -4.60
CA ALA A 13 7.50 -17.50 -3.54
C ALA A 13 6.76 -17.97 -2.29
N ASP A 14 7.41 -17.89 -1.13
CA ASP A 14 6.81 -18.32 0.14
C ASP A 14 5.89 -17.26 0.74
N TYR A 15 6.23 -15.98 0.56
CA TYR A 15 5.51 -14.84 1.11
C TYR A 15 5.26 -13.78 0.04
N PHE A 16 4.21 -13.01 0.23
CA PHE A 16 3.77 -11.96 -0.67
C PHE A 16 3.39 -10.69 0.11
N GLY A 17 3.52 -9.55 -0.55
CA GLY A 17 2.99 -8.29 -0.06
C GLY A 17 2.79 -7.35 -1.24
N GLY A 18 1.98 -6.33 -1.05
CA GLY A 18 1.81 -5.30 -2.06
C GLY A 18 1.22 -4.04 -1.45
N HIS A 19 1.59 -2.90 -2.02
CA HIS A 19 1.22 -1.58 -1.51
C HIS A 19 -0.19 -1.18 -1.99
N SER A 20 -1.11 -0.92 -1.06
CA SER A 20 -2.50 -0.54 -1.34
C SER A 20 -3.19 -1.51 -2.31
N LEU A 21 -3.40 -1.11 -3.58
CA LEU A 21 -3.94 -1.98 -4.64
C LEU A 21 -3.09 -3.26 -4.84
N GLY A 22 -1.79 -3.18 -4.60
CA GLY A 22 -0.88 -4.32 -4.69
C GLY A 22 -1.24 -5.46 -3.72
N GLU A 23 -1.92 -5.18 -2.60
CA GLU A 23 -2.36 -6.22 -1.65
C GLU A 23 -3.29 -7.23 -2.31
N PHE A 24 -4.21 -6.77 -3.16
CA PHE A 24 -5.10 -7.63 -3.93
C PHE A 24 -4.33 -8.49 -4.93
N THR A 25 -3.27 -7.93 -5.54
CA THR A 25 -2.38 -8.70 -6.43
C THR A 25 -1.62 -9.78 -5.65
N ALA A 26 -1.16 -9.46 -4.44
CA ALA A 26 -0.48 -10.40 -3.55
C ALA A 26 -1.42 -11.52 -3.09
N LEU A 27 -2.67 -11.21 -2.73
CA LEU A 27 -3.71 -12.19 -2.39
C LEU A 27 -4.02 -13.13 -3.57
N VAL A 28 -4.05 -12.61 -4.80
CA VAL A 28 -4.19 -13.44 -6.01
C VAL A 28 -2.96 -14.32 -6.26
N ALA A 29 -1.75 -13.78 -6.04
CA ALA A 29 -0.50 -14.50 -6.22
C ALA A 29 -0.33 -15.65 -5.22
N ALA A 30 -0.81 -15.45 -3.98
CA ALA A 30 -0.85 -16.46 -2.93
C ALA A 30 -1.99 -17.49 -3.12
N GLY A 31 -2.91 -17.26 -4.07
CA GLY A 31 -4.06 -18.14 -4.29
C GLY A 31 -5.16 -17.99 -3.24
N VAL A 32 -5.25 -16.83 -2.58
CA VAL A 32 -6.35 -16.49 -1.66
C VAL A 32 -7.58 -16.05 -2.44
N MET A 33 -7.40 -15.25 -3.48
CA MET A 33 -8.50 -14.74 -4.30
C MET A 33 -8.36 -15.17 -5.76
N PRO A 34 -9.45 -15.59 -6.43
CA PRO A 34 -9.43 -15.86 -7.87
C PRO A 34 -9.20 -14.57 -8.67
N PHE A 35 -8.35 -14.64 -9.69
CA PHE A 35 -7.96 -13.46 -10.48
C PHE A 35 -9.15 -12.75 -11.14
N ALA A 36 -10.07 -13.51 -11.75
CA ALA A 36 -11.22 -12.94 -12.44
C ALA A 36 -12.16 -12.18 -11.49
N ASP A 37 -12.34 -12.71 -10.28
CA ASP A 37 -13.13 -12.07 -9.22
C ASP A 37 -12.41 -10.83 -8.70
N THR A 38 -11.10 -10.93 -8.43
CA THR A 38 -10.29 -9.81 -7.95
C THR A 38 -10.28 -8.64 -8.92
N VAL A 39 -10.24 -8.87 -10.24
CA VAL A 39 -10.33 -7.78 -11.23
C VAL A 39 -11.65 -7.02 -11.08
N GLN A 40 -12.77 -7.70 -10.82
CA GLN A 40 -14.06 -7.06 -10.58
C GLN A 40 -14.07 -6.31 -9.24
N ILE A 41 -13.53 -6.91 -8.18
CA ILE A 41 -13.42 -6.30 -6.85
C ILE A 41 -12.61 -5.00 -6.92
N VAL A 42 -11.42 -5.01 -7.52
CA VAL A 42 -10.57 -3.81 -7.57
C VAL A 42 -11.12 -2.73 -8.51
N ARG A 43 -11.88 -3.11 -9.54
CA ARG A 43 -12.65 -2.15 -10.36
C ARG A 43 -13.70 -1.43 -9.50
N THR A 44 -14.49 -2.18 -8.74
CA THR A 44 -15.49 -1.60 -7.83
C THR A 44 -14.83 -0.75 -6.75
N ARG A 45 -13.73 -1.23 -6.14
CA ARG A 45 -12.93 -0.46 -5.17
C ARG A 45 -12.49 0.88 -5.75
N GLY A 46 -11.87 0.87 -6.93
CA GLY A 46 -11.41 2.08 -7.60
C GLY A 46 -12.53 3.07 -7.89
N LYS A 47 -13.69 2.57 -8.36
CA LYS A 47 -14.89 3.40 -8.57
C LYS A 47 -15.36 4.04 -7.26
N LEU A 48 -15.57 3.24 -6.22
CA LEU A 48 -16.02 3.73 -4.92
C LEU A 48 -15.07 4.78 -4.33
N MET A 49 -13.76 4.51 -4.35
CA MET A 49 -12.74 5.45 -3.84
C MET A 49 -12.74 6.76 -4.62
N GLN A 50 -12.91 6.71 -5.94
CA GLN A 50 -12.92 7.90 -6.77
C GLN A 50 -14.20 8.74 -6.58
N GLU A 51 -15.34 8.10 -6.32
CA GLU A 51 -16.64 8.75 -6.11
C GLU A 51 -16.88 9.16 -4.65
N ALA A 52 -16.03 8.72 -3.72
CA ALA A 52 -16.15 9.03 -2.30
C ALA A 52 -16.02 10.54 -2.02
N VAL A 53 -15.27 11.29 -2.80
CA VAL A 53 -15.15 12.75 -2.59
C VAL A 53 -15.29 13.44 -3.93
N ALA A 54 -15.99 14.58 -3.96
CA ALA A 54 -16.14 15.36 -5.17
C ALA A 54 -14.75 15.76 -5.72
N VAL A 55 -14.61 15.70 -7.05
CA VAL A 55 -13.34 15.99 -7.73
C VAL A 55 -12.82 17.36 -7.33
N GLY A 56 -11.55 17.41 -6.90
CA GLY A 56 -10.87 18.65 -6.51
C GLY A 56 -11.06 19.06 -5.04
N VAL A 57 -11.95 18.40 -4.29
CA VAL A 57 -12.10 18.65 -2.84
C VAL A 57 -10.99 17.94 -2.05
N GLY A 58 -10.58 16.75 -2.49
CA GLY A 58 -9.52 15.98 -1.85
C GLY A 58 -8.18 16.07 -2.58
N SER A 59 -7.10 15.83 -1.85
CA SER A 59 -5.76 15.68 -2.42
C SER A 59 -4.86 14.85 -1.51
N MET A 60 -3.66 14.57 -1.99
CA MET A 60 -2.62 13.84 -1.27
C MET A 60 -1.26 14.52 -1.49
N ALA A 61 -0.38 14.44 -0.50
CA ALA A 61 0.99 14.92 -0.62
C ALA A 61 1.97 13.98 0.07
N ALA A 62 3.11 13.73 -0.59
CA ALA A 62 4.24 13.04 0.01
C ALA A 62 5.08 14.02 0.82
N VAL A 63 5.33 13.67 2.08
CA VAL A 63 6.28 14.33 2.97
C VAL A 63 7.53 13.45 3.00
N ILE A 64 8.67 14.03 2.57
CA ILE A 64 9.93 13.33 2.42
C ILE A 64 10.99 14.07 3.25
N SER A 65 11.51 13.41 4.28
CA SER A 65 12.57 13.90 5.15
C SER A 65 13.30 12.71 5.76
N ASP A 66 14.51 12.89 6.29
CA ASP A 66 15.20 11.80 6.99
C ASP A 66 14.56 11.58 8.38
N GLY A 67 14.24 10.34 8.72
CA GLY A 67 13.79 9.98 10.07
C GLY A 67 12.47 10.63 10.50
N ILE A 68 11.43 10.52 9.69
CA ILE A 68 10.10 11.07 9.98
C ILE A 68 9.51 10.42 11.23
N ASP A 69 9.29 11.24 12.27
CA ASP A 69 8.44 10.88 13.41
C ASP A 69 6.96 11.05 13.02
N VAL A 70 6.29 9.92 12.83
CA VAL A 70 4.86 9.87 12.44
C VAL A 70 3.96 10.41 13.55
N ALA A 71 4.32 10.22 14.83
CA ALA A 71 3.52 10.71 15.94
C ALA A 71 3.60 12.23 16.01
N ALA A 72 4.81 12.80 15.91
CA ALA A 72 5.00 14.25 15.85
C ALA A 72 4.28 14.87 14.65
N LEU A 73 4.33 14.22 13.47
CA LEU A 73 3.59 14.66 12.30
C LEU A 73 2.07 14.67 12.53
N LYS A 74 1.51 13.59 13.10
CA LYS A 74 0.08 13.52 13.43
C LYS A 74 -0.33 14.64 14.39
N THR A 75 0.49 14.93 15.41
CA THR A 75 0.23 16.04 16.34
C THR A 75 0.28 17.40 15.64
N ALA A 76 1.27 17.63 14.77
CA ALA A 76 1.43 18.91 14.07
C ALA A 76 0.30 19.21 13.07
N LEU A 77 -0.41 18.18 12.59
CA LEU A 77 -1.50 18.30 11.61
C LEU A 77 -2.90 18.04 12.21
N ALA A 78 -3.01 17.85 13.53
CA ALA A 78 -4.24 17.33 14.17
C ALA A 78 -5.49 18.22 13.98
N ASP A 79 -5.30 19.53 13.85
CA ASP A 79 -6.33 20.54 13.59
C ASP A 79 -6.63 20.77 12.10
N LEU A 80 -5.86 20.15 11.21
CA LEU A 80 -6.11 20.18 9.78
C LEU A 80 -7.00 19.00 9.36
N SER A 81 -7.79 19.22 8.31
CA SER A 81 -8.62 18.17 7.69
C SER A 81 -7.79 17.19 6.86
N LEU A 82 -6.78 16.56 7.47
CA LEU A 82 -5.79 15.66 6.87
C LEU A 82 -5.55 14.45 7.78
N ASP A 83 -5.22 13.32 7.16
CA ASP A 83 -4.79 12.08 7.81
C ASP A 83 -3.45 11.61 7.22
N VAL A 84 -2.72 10.79 7.97
CA VAL A 84 -1.59 10.04 7.42
C VAL A 84 -2.13 8.87 6.60
N ALA A 85 -1.96 8.94 5.28
CA ALA A 85 -2.45 7.98 4.31
C ALA A 85 -1.53 6.77 4.14
N ASN A 86 -0.23 7.00 4.11
CA ASN A 86 0.76 5.94 3.91
C ASN A 86 1.99 6.18 4.78
N ILE A 87 2.48 5.12 5.42
CA ILE A 87 3.78 5.09 6.09
C ILE A 87 4.69 4.22 5.22
N ASN A 88 5.34 4.83 4.23
CA ASN A 88 6.06 4.11 3.19
C ASN A 88 7.46 3.69 3.62
N SER A 89 8.15 4.53 4.39
CA SER A 89 9.48 4.25 4.92
C SER A 89 9.79 5.14 6.11
N ALA A 90 10.98 4.98 6.70
CA ALA A 90 11.51 5.94 7.67
C ALA A 90 11.62 7.36 7.11
N ASN A 91 11.68 7.52 5.78
CA ASN A 91 11.97 8.78 5.13
C ASN A 91 10.83 9.32 4.23
N GLN A 92 9.70 8.61 4.18
CA GLN A 92 8.56 9.04 3.39
C GLN A 92 7.25 8.60 4.02
N VAL A 93 6.37 9.58 4.19
CA VAL A 93 4.96 9.38 4.49
C VAL A 93 4.11 10.13 3.48
N VAL A 94 2.86 9.72 3.34
CA VAL A 94 1.87 10.44 2.53
C VAL A 94 0.76 10.89 3.46
N ILE A 95 0.33 12.14 3.29
CA ILE A 95 -0.85 12.70 3.95
C ILE A 95 -1.96 12.88 2.91
N SER A 96 -3.22 12.76 3.32
CA SER A 96 -4.38 12.95 2.46
C SER A 96 -5.55 13.59 3.20
N GLY A 97 -6.39 14.31 2.47
CA GLY A 97 -7.58 14.96 3.03
C GLY A 97 -7.99 16.15 2.17
N GLN A 98 -8.48 17.23 2.78
CA GLN A 98 -8.94 18.41 2.03
C GLN A 98 -7.78 19.12 1.32
N ALA A 99 -7.94 19.39 0.02
CA ALA A 99 -6.93 20.05 -0.79
C ALA A 99 -6.54 21.44 -0.24
N ALA A 100 -7.52 22.18 0.31
CA ALA A 100 -7.32 23.49 0.91
C ALA A 100 -6.40 23.48 2.16
N ALA A 101 -6.21 22.32 2.81
CA ALA A 101 -5.35 22.19 3.98
C ALA A 101 -3.87 21.93 3.62
N LEU A 102 -3.57 21.55 2.37
CA LEU A 102 -2.19 21.21 1.97
C LEU A 102 -1.17 22.36 2.08
N PRO A 103 -1.50 23.63 1.75
CA PRO A 103 -0.53 24.72 1.88
C PRO A 103 -0.07 24.94 3.33
N GLU A 104 -0.99 24.87 4.30
CA GLU A 104 -0.64 24.99 5.71
C GLU A 104 0.12 23.74 6.21
N ALA A 105 -0.28 22.55 5.76
CA ALA A 105 0.45 21.32 6.08
C ALA A 105 1.89 21.36 5.55
N GLU A 106 2.12 21.89 4.35
CA GLU A 106 3.46 22.05 3.78
C GLU A 106 4.33 22.93 4.66
N LYS A 107 3.81 24.08 5.12
CA LYS A 107 4.51 24.99 6.01
C LYS A 107 4.90 24.27 7.32
N ARG A 108 3.94 23.64 7.99
CA ARG A 108 4.18 22.92 9.26
C ARG A 108 5.14 21.76 9.11
N CYS A 109 5.08 21.00 8.01
CA CYS A 109 6.03 19.93 7.74
C CYS A 109 7.46 20.47 7.55
N LYS A 110 7.62 21.58 6.83
CA LYS A 110 8.94 22.22 6.64
C LYS A 110 9.52 22.74 7.95
N GLU A 111 8.68 23.28 8.83
CA GLU A 111 9.07 23.72 10.18
C GLU A 111 9.45 22.54 11.08
N LEU A 112 8.62 21.49 11.10
CA LEU A 112 8.83 20.29 11.93
C LEU A 112 10.10 19.52 11.54
N PHE A 113 10.45 19.49 10.25
CA PHE A 113 11.55 18.70 9.71
C PHE A 113 12.64 19.57 9.06
N ALA A 114 12.98 20.70 9.68
CA ALA A 114 13.86 21.71 9.09
C ALA A 114 15.37 21.35 9.07
N ALA A 115 15.84 20.39 9.87
CA ALA A 115 17.26 20.05 10.00
C ALA A 115 17.48 18.53 10.20
N PRO A 116 18.59 17.93 9.73
CA PRO A 116 19.73 18.51 8.99
C PRO A 116 19.59 18.52 7.46
N LYS A 117 18.49 17.97 6.89
CA LYS A 117 18.17 18.05 5.46
C LYS A 117 16.79 18.68 5.25
N THR A 118 16.60 19.28 4.07
CA THR A 118 15.35 19.95 3.72
C THR A 118 14.21 18.95 3.56
N CYS A 119 13.15 19.13 4.35
CA CYS A 119 11.87 18.49 4.11
C CYS A 119 11.36 18.85 2.71
N ARG A 120 11.09 17.83 1.89
CA ARG A 120 10.40 17.98 0.61
C ARG A 120 8.94 17.65 0.79
N PHE A 121 8.09 18.52 0.27
CA PHE A 121 6.64 18.32 0.22
C PHE A 121 6.23 18.25 -1.25
N VAL A 122 5.61 17.15 -1.66
CA VAL A 122 5.27 16.89 -3.07
C VAL A 122 3.80 16.55 -3.16
N GLN A 123 2.99 17.47 -3.67
CA GLN A 123 1.59 17.19 -3.98
C GLN A 123 1.51 16.13 -5.08
N LEU A 124 0.69 15.11 -4.85
CA LEU A 124 0.51 14.00 -5.78
C LEU A 124 -0.57 14.34 -6.82
N ASN A 125 -0.44 13.79 -8.03
CA ASN A 125 -1.40 13.97 -9.10
C ASN A 125 -2.66 13.09 -8.91
N VAL A 126 -3.38 13.34 -7.82
CA VAL A 126 -4.63 12.66 -7.44
C VAL A 126 -5.61 13.66 -6.85
N SER A 127 -6.89 13.47 -7.13
CA SER A 127 -7.99 14.38 -6.75
C SER A 127 -8.88 13.84 -5.63
N ALA A 128 -8.49 12.71 -5.03
CA ALA A 128 -9.23 12.03 -3.97
C ALA A 128 -8.31 11.76 -2.77
N PRO A 129 -8.82 11.87 -1.53
CA PRO A 129 -8.02 11.72 -0.32
C PRO A 129 -7.99 10.24 0.13
N PHE A 130 -7.33 9.38 -0.64
CA PHE A 130 -7.29 7.95 -0.34
C PHE A 130 -6.65 7.65 1.03
N HIS A 131 -7.07 6.55 1.67
CA HIS A 131 -6.50 6.08 2.94
C HIS A 131 -6.67 7.09 4.09
N SER A 132 -7.85 7.72 4.17
CA SER A 132 -8.21 8.70 5.20
C SER A 132 -9.67 8.53 5.64
N ARG A 133 -10.05 9.22 6.71
CA ARG A 133 -11.44 9.24 7.23
C ARG A 133 -12.49 9.56 6.16
N PHE A 134 -12.12 10.28 5.10
CA PHE A 134 -13.01 10.60 3.99
C PHE A 134 -13.46 9.39 3.16
N MET A 135 -12.85 8.21 3.35
CA MET A 135 -13.25 6.95 2.73
C MET A 135 -14.19 6.11 3.60
N GLU A 136 -14.49 6.48 4.85
CA GLU A 136 -15.35 5.66 5.76
C GLU A 136 -16.70 5.30 5.13
N LYS A 137 -17.34 6.26 4.44
CA LYS A 137 -18.66 6.04 3.84
C LYS A 137 -18.70 4.98 2.73
N ILE A 138 -17.54 4.60 2.18
CA ILE A 138 -17.45 3.55 1.15
C ILE A 138 -17.04 2.19 1.70
N GLU A 139 -16.80 2.08 3.01
CA GLU A 139 -16.45 0.82 3.65
C GLU A 139 -17.57 -0.21 3.54
N ALA A 140 -18.81 0.16 3.91
CA ALA A 140 -19.96 -0.72 3.82
C ALA A 140 -20.23 -1.26 2.40
N PRO A 141 -20.35 -0.43 1.34
CA PRO A 141 -20.57 -0.95 -0.01
C PRO A 141 -19.37 -1.77 -0.54
N PHE A 142 -18.14 -1.47 -0.09
CA PHE A 142 -16.99 -2.29 -0.45
C PHE A 142 -16.99 -3.63 0.29
N ALA A 143 -17.39 -3.66 1.56
CA ALA A 143 -17.56 -4.88 2.34
C ALA A 143 -18.60 -5.81 1.70
N GLU A 144 -19.74 -5.28 1.25
CA GLU A 144 -20.75 -6.03 0.49
C GLU A 144 -20.16 -6.63 -0.78
N THR A 145 -19.34 -5.86 -1.51
CA THR A 145 -18.65 -6.34 -2.70
C THR A 145 -17.73 -7.51 -2.37
N LEU A 146 -16.91 -7.40 -1.32
CA LEU A 146 -16.01 -8.49 -0.91
C LEU A 146 -16.80 -9.73 -0.44
N ARG A 147 -17.87 -9.54 0.33
CA ARG A 147 -18.74 -10.62 0.83
C ARG A 147 -19.45 -11.37 -0.30
N LYS A 148 -19.82 -10.68 -1.38
CA LYS A 148 -20.38 -11.33 -2.58
C LYS A 148 -19.42 -12.35 -3.19
N PHE A 149 -18.11 -12.07 -3.18
CA PHE A 149 -17.09 -12.95 -3.75
C PHE A 149 -16.43 -13.87 -2.72
N SER A 150 -16.68 -13.67 -1.41
CA SER A 150 -16.02 -14.45 -0.36
C SER A 150 -16.17 -15.97 -0.45
N PRO A 151 -17.26 -16.56 -1.02
CA PRO A 151 -17.33 -18.00 -1.21
C PRO A 151 -16.25 -18.59 -2.13
N SER A 152 -15.61 -17.77 -2.98
CA SER A 152 -14.52 -18.21 -3.86
C SER A 152 -13.13 -18.02 -3.25
N PHE A 153 -13.03 -17.45 -2.04
CA PHE A 153 -11.75 -17.16 -1.40
C PHE A 153 -11.21 -18.38 -0.64
N ASN A 154 -9.89 -18.48 -0.56
CA ASN A 154 -9.18 -19.51 0.21
C ASN A 154 -8.34 -18.88 1.33
N GLY A 155 -8.91 -18.84 2.53
CA GLY A 155 -8.28 -18.20 3.69
C GLY A 155 -7.00 -18.89 4.16
N ALA A 156 -6.82 -20.19 3.87
CA ALA A 156 -5.64 -20.95 4.32
C ALA A 156 -4.32 -20.37 3.80
N ASN A 157 -4.35 -19.68 2.64
CA ASN A 157 -3.16 -19.06 2.05
C ASN A 157 -2.93 -17.61 2.51
N ALA A 158 -3.85 -17.01 3.27
CA ALA A 158 -3.80 -15.60 3.62
C ALA A 158 -2.63 -15.25 4.56
N SER A 159 -2.22 -16.19 5.43
CA SER A 159 -1.06 -16.05 6.32
C SER A 159 0.29 -15.87 5.62
N ARG A 160 0.33 -16.00 4.29
CA ARG A 160 1.50 -15.71 3.46
C ARG A 160 1.51 -14.30 2.90
N VAL A 161 0.47 -13.50 3.15
CA VAL A 161 0.28 -12.17 2.59
C VAL A 161 0.23 -11.12 3.68
N THR A 162 1.04 -10.07 3.58
CA THR A 162 0.98 -8.95 4.52
C THR A 162 -0.24 -8.07 4.27
N SER A 163 -0.84 -7.57 5.34
CA SER A 163 -1.94 -6.61 5.29
C SER A 163 -1.44 -5.19 5.46
N ASN A 164 -1.82 -4.29 4.56
CA ASN A 164 -1.49 -2.87 4.72
C ASN A 164 -2.21 -2.23 5.92
N TYR A 165 -3.29 -2.82 6.43
CA TYR A 165 -3.99 -2.31 7.61
C TYR A 165 -3.29 -2.70 8.91
N SER A 166 -2.92 -3.97 9.07
CA SER A 166 -2.32 -4.46 10.34
C SER A 166 -0.81 -4.30 10.43
N GLY A 167 -0.12 -4.08 9.30
CA GLY A 167 1.35 -4.06 9.29
C GLY A 167 1.99 -5.46 9.30
N SER A 168 1.20 -6.53 9.43
CA SER A 168 1.65 -7.92 9.62
C SER A 168 0.96 -8.88 8.63
N PHE A 169 1.26 -10.17 8.69
CA PHE A 169 0.55 -11.18 7.91
C PHE A 169 -0.94 -11.23 8.26
N HIS A 170 -1.79 -11.49 7.27
CA HIS A 170 -3.21 -11.77 7.51
C HIS A 170 -3.38 -13.03 8.34
N ALA A 171 -4.49 -13.12 9.08
CA ALA A 171 -4.92 -14.39 9.67
C ALA A 171 -5.43 -15.34 8.58
N ALA A 172 -5.40 -16.65 8.83
CA ALA A 172 -5.99 -17.65 7.96
C ALA A 172 -7.54 -17.72 8.10
N ASP A 173 -8.18 -16.55 8.10
CA ASP A 173 -9.60 -16.35 8.33
C ASP A 173 -10.12 -15.31 7.34
N ILE A 174 -11.12 -15.68 6.53
CA ILE A 174 -11.63 -14.82 5.44
C ILE A 174 -12.33 -13.58 5.97
N ASP A 175 -12.96 -13.66 7.14
CA ASP A 175 -13.69 -12.53 7.72
C ASP A 175 -12.72 -11.47 8.23
N ALA A 176 -11.62 -11.89 8.85
CA ALA A 176 -10.50 -11.03 9.23
C ALA A 176 -9.82 -10.42 8.00
N VAL A 177 -9.59 -11.19 6.91
CA VAL A 177 -9.04 -10.66 5.65
C VAL A 177 -9.96 -9.58 5.08
N ILE A 178 -11.26 -9.83 5.00
CA ILE A 178 -12.24 -8.85 4.50
C ILE A 178 -12.24 -7.61 5.40
N GLY A 179 -12.28 -7.78 6.72
CA GLY A 179 -12.21 -6.67 7.67
C GLY A 179 -11.00 -5.78 7.44
N ASN A 180 -9.81 -6.38 7.34
CA ASN A 180 -8.57 -5.67 7.05
C ASN A 180 -8.61 -4.92 5.71
N LEU A 181 -9.13 -5.54 4.65
CA LEU A 181 -9.23 -4.92 3.32
C LEU A 181 -10.24 -3.76 3.27
N VAL A 182 -11.29 -3.82 4.08
CA VAL A 182 -12.26 -2.73 4.25
C VAL A 182 -11.62 -1.59 5.02
N SER A 183 -11.03 -1.85 6.20
CA SER A 183 -10.36 -0.84 7.01
C SER A 183 -9.19 -0.19 6.27
N GLN A 184 -8.53 -0.90 5.36
CA GLN A 184 -7.49 -0.35 4.47
C GLN A 184 -7.96 0.89 3.67
N LEU A 185 -9.26 1.04 3.40
CA LEU A 185 -9.78 2.19 2.64
C LEU A 185 -9.61 3.51 3.36
N SER A 186 -9.87 3.53 4.66
CA SER A 186 -9.95 4.74 5.49
C SER A 186 -8.78 4.92 6.44
N HIS A 187 -7.93 3.90 6.57
CA HIS A 187 -6.78 3.92 7.46
C HIS A 187 -5.45 3.96 6.70
N SER A 188 -4.40 4.32 7.44
CA SER A 188 -3.03 4.35 6.92
C SER A 188 -2.62 2.99 6.34
N VAL A 189 -1.98 3.03 5.18
CA VAL A 189 -1.22 1.91 4.64
C VAL A 189 0.11 1.79 5.40
N LEU A 190 0.23 0.77 6.25
CA LEU A 190 1.39 0.44 7.08
C LEU A 190 2.46 -0.32 6.28
N TRP A 191 2.92 0.29 5.18
CA TRP A 191 3.84 -0.36 4.26
C TRP A 191 5.23 -0.60 4.85
N ARG A 192 5.73 0.33 5.68
CA ARG A 192 7.00 0.15 6.40
C ARG A 192 6.97 -1.11 7.25
N GLU A 193 5.90 -1.30 8.00
CA GLU A 193 5.69 -2.47 8.87
C GLU A 193 5.51 -3.74 8.02
N ASN A 194 4.81 -3.67 6.88
CA ASN A 194 4.74 -4.79 5.92
C ASN A 194 6.12 -5.21 5.42
N MET A 195 6.95 -4.24 5.01
CA MET A 195 8.31 -4.53 4.54
C MET A 195 9.16 -5.15 5.65
N GLN A 196 9.06 -4.67 6.89
CA GLN A 196 9.77 -5.24 8.04
C GLN A 196 9.31 -6.67 8.32
N THR A 197 8.00 -6.94 8.25
CA THR A 197 7.43 -8.28 8.40
C THR A 197 7.94 -9.23 7.33
N LEU A 198 7.98 -8.80 6.05
CA LEU A 198 8.54 -9.60 4.96
C LEU A 198 10.05 -9.80 5.13
N ALA A 199 10.79 -8.74 5.46
CA ALA A 199 12.24 -8.77 5.66
C ALA A 199 12.67 -9.74 6.78
N ALA A 200 11.82 -9.92 7.79
CA ALA A 200 12.11 -10.84 8.90
C ALA A 200 12.09 -12.32 8.49
N VAL A 201 11.44 -12.67 7.36
CA VAL A 201 11.25 -14.07 6.92
C VAL A 201 11.80 -14.35 5.52
N ALA A 202 11.97 -13.32 4.69
CA ALA A 202 12.41 -13.46 3.31
C ALA A 202 13.93 -13.44 3.19
N PHE A 203 14.49 -14.45 2.51
CA PHE A 203 15.90 -14.46 2.11
C PHE A 203 16.18 -13.51 0.93
N GLN A 204 15.25 -13.43 -0.01
CA GLN A 204 15.35 -12.64 -1.24
C GLN A 204 14.00 -11.98 -1.54
N VAL A 205 14.02 -10.72 -1.99
CA VAL A 205 12.80 -9.96 -2.30
C VAL A 205 12.80 -9.51 -3.76
N TYR A 206 11.70 -9.79 -4.45
CA TYR A 206 11.45 -9.30 -5.81
C TYR A 206 10.24 -8.36 -5.84
N GLU A 207 10.38 -7.23 -6.51
CA GLU A 207 9.27 -6.35 -6.86
C GLU A 207 8.82 -6.68 -8.28
N ILE A 208 7.54 -7.02 -8.47
CA ILE A 208 7.02 -7.42 -9.79
C ILE A 208 5.90 -6.47 -10.19
N GLY A 209 6.08 -5.74 -11.28
CA GLY A 209 5.09 -4.78 -11.76
C GLY A 209 5.59 -3.87 -12.88
N PRO A 210 4.76 -2.96 -13.41
CA PRO A 210 5.15 -2.09 -14.53
C PRO A 210 6.17 -1.02 -14.15
N GLY A 211 6.37 -0.77 -12.86
CA GLY A 211 7.30 0.22 -12.32
C GLY A 211 8.18 -0.37 -11.22
N ARG A 212 8.88 0.51 -10.49
CA ARG A 212 9.80 0.13 -9.41
C ARG A 212 9.74 1.02 -8.15
N PRO A 213 8.56 1.49 -7.69
CA PRO A 213 8.49 2.36 -6.52
C PRO A 213 8.89 1.67 -5.21
N LEU A 214 8.69 0.35 -5.08
CA LEU A 214 8.87 -0.37 -3.81
C LEU A 214 10.31 -0.71 -3.51
N ARG A 215 11.13 -0.98 -4.55
CA ARG A 215 12.55 -1.29 -4.37
C ARG A 215 13.29 -0.26 -3.52
N ASP A 216 13.02 1.03 -3.77
CA ASP A 216 13.72 2.10 -3.05
C ASP A 216 13.23 2.23 -1.60
N PHE A 217 11.99 1.80 -1.29
CA PHE A 217 11.53 1.67 0.09
C PHE A 217 12.20 0.51 0.83
N PHE A 218 12.38 -0.64 0.19
CA PHE A 218 13.06 -1.79 0.82
C PHE A 218 14.49 -1.49 1.25
N LYS A 219 15.21 -0.63 0.50
CA LYS A 219 16.54 -0.15 0.91
C LYS A 219 16.54 0.53 2.28
N THR A 220 15.45 1.19 2.65
CA THR A 220 15.34 1.90 3.94
C THR A 220 15.20 0.96 5.14
N VAL A 221 14.83 -0.31 4.90
CA VAL A 221 14.79 -1.36 5.93
C VAL A 221 15.96 -2.33 5.80
N GLY A 222 17.00 -1.96 5.03
CA GLY A 222 18.23 -2.73 4.90
C GLY A 222 18.14 -3.98 4.03
N VAL A 223 17.07 -4.14 3.24
CA VAL A 223 16.86 -5.32 2.39
C VAL A 223 17.00 -4.97 0.91
N ALA A 224 17.77 -5.78 0.19
CA ALA A 224 17.87 -5.69 -1.26
C ALA A 224 16.57 -6.19 -1.89
N CYS A 225 16.02 -5.40 -2.82
CA CYS A 225 14.83 -5.76 -3.59
C CYS A 225 15.16 -5.63 -5.08
N GLU A 226 14.90 -6.69 -5.85
CA GLU A 226 15.13 -6.70 -7.30
C GLU A 226 13.82 -6.47 -8.05
N SER A 227 13.76 -5.42 -8.86
CA SER A 227 12.56 -5.12 -9.65
C SER A 227 12.56 -5.89 -10.98
N ILE A 228 11.50 -6.64 -11.22
CA ILE A 228 11.18 -7.31 -12.48
C ILE A 228 10.01 -6.57 -13.12
N THR A 229 10.30 -5.84 -14.19
CA THR A 229 9.31 -5.02 -14.92
C THR A 229 9.03 -5.49 -16.34
N SER A 230 9.79 -6.46 -16.81
CA SER A 230 9.73 -7.02 -18.16
C SER A 230 10.33 -8.43 -18.18
N LEU A 231 10.14 -9.15 -19.28
CA LEU A 231 10.77 -10.45 -19.45
C LEU A 231 12.30 -10.35 -19.44
N THR A 232 12.87 -9.35 -20.11
CA THR A 232 14.33 -9.11 -20.13
C THR A 232 14.90 -8.81 -18.75
N THR A 233 14.16 -8.10 -17.90
CA THR A 233 14.61 -7.87 -16.51
C THR A 233 14.47 -9.12 -15.65
N ALA A 234 13.46 -9.95 -15.89
CA ALA A 234 13.34 -11.26 -15.26
C ALA A 234 14.51 -12.18 -15.60
N GLU A 235 14.89 -12.27 -16.88
CA GLU A 235 16.03 -13.09 -17.32
C GLU A 235 17.33 -12.70 -16.62
N LYS A 236 17.58 -11.39 -16.45
CA LYS A 236 18.78 -10.89 -15.76
C LYS A 236 18.76 -11.14 -14.25
N ALA A 237 17.61 -11.00 -13.61
CA ALA A 237 17.47 -11.18 -12.16
C ALA A 237 17.53 -12.66 -11.80
N LEU A 238 16.84 -13.52 -12.56
CA LEU A 238 16.69 -14.94 -12.26
C LEU A 238 17.86 -15.80 -12.77
N ALA A 239 18.65 -15.34 -13.74
CA ALA A 239 19.88 -16.04 -14.14
C ALA A 239 20.97 -16.04 -13.05
N LYS A 240 20.79 -15.23 -11.99
CA LYS A 240 21.69 -15.14 -10.83
C LYS A 240 21.19 -15.91 -9.61
N ALA A 241 19.96 -16.44 -9.68
CA ALA A 241 19.26 -17.09 -8.58
C ALA A 241 19.51 -18.60 -8.55
#